data_AF-A0A151WHB4-F1
#
_entry.id   AF-A0A151WHB4-F1
#
_cell.length_a   1.000
_cell.length_b   1.000
_cell.length_c   1.000
_cell.angle_alpha   90.00
_cell.angle_beta   90.00
_cell.angle_gamma   90.00
#
_symmetry.space_group_name_H-M   'P 1'
#
loop_
_entity.id
_entity.type
_entity.pdbx_description
1 polymer ?
#
loop_
_entity_poly.entity_id
_entity_poly.type
_entity_poly.pdbx_seq_one_letter_code
_entity_poly.pdbx_strand_id
1 'polypeptide(L)'
;MNRRRVKDGKTEYVTSRTIRIKFAGQMLPQEVFLFKIRHEVRSYIPLPRICYACHRVGHVSAACKSTPRCLHCGNDKHNEASVCQMQDEASKCINCKGNHWANDRTCPDYKTTSHC
;
A
#
# COMPACT_ATOMS: atom_id res chain seq x y z
N MET A 1 8.94 -17.78 -9.38
CA MET A 1 8.74 -16.80 -8.28
C MET A 1 7.26 -16.80 -7.90
N ASN A 2 6.95 -17.02 -6.63
CA ASN A 2 5.55 -17.12 -6.17
C ASN A 2 5.07 -15.76 -5.66
N ARG A 3 3.86 -15.37 -6.05
CA ARG A 3 3.17 -14.17 -5.57
C ARG A 3 2.24 -14.58 -4.43
N ARG A 4 2.32 -13.84 -3.32
CA ARG A 4 1.35 -13.97 -2.22
C ARG A 4 -0.01 -13.41 -2.65
N ARG A 5 -1.07 -14.20 -2.53
CA ARG A 5 -2.47 -13.80 -2.74
C ARG A 5 -3.24 -14.09 -1.46
N VAL A 6 -4.12 -13.18 -1.05
CA VAL A 6 -5.05 -13.42 0.07
C VAL A 6 -6.44 -13.59 -0.53
N LYS A 7 -7.08 -14.72 -0.26
CA LYS A 7 -8.45 -15.03 -0.67
C LYS A 7 -9.18 -15.60 0.55
N ASP A 8 -10.33 -15.03 0.89
CA ASP A 8 -11.17 -15.48 2.02
C ASP A 8 -10.40 -15.62 3.35
N GLY A 9 -9.50 -14.66 3.62
CA GLY A 9 -8.65 -14.66 4.82
C GLY A 9 -7.47 -15.63 4.79
N LYS A 10 -7.41 -16.55 3.83
CA LYS A 10 -6.31 -17.50 3.66
C LYS A 10 -5.21 -16.91 2.78
N THR A 11 -3.97 -17.08 3.22
CA THR A 11 -2.79 -16.72 2.42
C THR A 11 -2.40 -17.90 1.53
N GLU A 12 -2.31 -17.65 0.23
CA GLU A 12 -1.88 -18.62 -0.77
C GLU A 12 -0.70 -18.08 -1.58
N TYR A 13 0.21 -18.96 -1.97
CA TYR A 13 1.34 -18.63 -2.83
C TYR A 13 1.07 -19.16 -4.23
N VAL A 14 0.80 -18.27 -5.17
CA VAL A 14 0.50 -18.63 -6.56
C VAL A 14 1.70 -18.37 -7.45
N THR A 15 1.96 -19.26 -8.40
CA THR A 15 3.03 -19.07 -9.38
C THR A 15 2.81 -17.79 -10.17
N SER A 16 3.81 -16.90 -10.20
CA SER A 16 3.72 -15.67 -10.97
C SER A 16 4.22 -15.88 -12.40
N ARG A 17 3.46 -15.39 -13.37
CA ARG A 17 3.85 -15.29 -14.79
C ARG A 17 4.62 -14.01 -15.12
N THR A 18 4.86 -13.15 -14.13
CA THR A 18 5.58 -11.89 -14.29
C THR A 18 6.78 -11.86 -13.36
N ILE A 19 7.84 -11.18 -13.80
CA ILE A 19 9.05 -10.96 -13.01
C ILE A 19 9.32 -9.46 -12.88
N ARG A 20 9.94 -9.05 -11.77
CA ARG A 20 10.38 -7.68 -11.56
C ARG A 20 11.89 -7.62 -11.78
N ILE A 21 12.31 -6.89 -12.80
CA ILE A 21 13.73 -6.67 -13.12
C ILE A 21 14.10 -5.25 -12.69
N LYS A 22 15.30 -5.07 -12.15
CA LYS A 22 15.87 -3.75 -11.84
C LYS A 22 17.00 -3.48 -12.85
N PHE A 23 16.91 -2.36 -13.56
CA PHE A 23 17.93 -1.92 -14.50
C PHE A 23 18.86 -0.90 -13.82
N ALA A 24 20.14 -0.93 -14.17
CA ALA A 24 21.05 0.16 -13.85
C ALA A 24 20.89 1.24 -14.93
N GLY A 25 20.54 2.46 -14.54
CA GLY A 25 20.28 3.57 -15.45
C GLY A 25 19.01 4.34 -15.10
N GLN A 26 18.83 5.49 -15.75
CA GLN A 26 17.66 6.37 -15.54
C GLN A 26 16.50 6.05 -16.50
N MET A 27 16.79 5.44 -17.65
CA MET A 27 15.81 5.13 -18.70
C MET A 27 15.48 3.64 -18.70
N LEU A 28 14.19 3.32 -18.74
CA LEU A 28 13.74 1.93 -18.93
C LEU A 28 13.92 1.54 -20.40
N PRO A 29 14.55 0.40 -20.71
CA PRO A 29 14.53 -0.13 -22.07
C PRO A 29 13.08 -0.47 -22.44
N GLN A 30 12.71 -0.34 -23.72
CA GLN A 30 11.37 -0.74 -24.17
C GLN A 30 11.18 -2.26 -24.07
N GLU A 31 12.28 -3.03 -24.19
CA GLU A 31 12.26 -4.48 -24.32
C GLU A 31 13.49 -5.14 -23.70
N VAL A 32 13.35 -6.41 -23.32
CA VAL A 32 14.45 -7.27 -22.89
C VAL A 32 14.38 -8.65 -23.54
N PHE A 33 15.52 -9.29 -23.69
CA PHE A 33 15.61 -10.68 -24.15
C PHE A 33 15.93 -11.59 -22.98
N LEU A 34 15.04 -12.52 -22.68
CA LEU A 34 15.25 -13.56 -21.68
C LEU A 34 15.22 -14.91 -22.39
N PHE A 35 16.28 -15.70 -22.27
CA PHE A 35 16.40 -16.98 -22.97
C PHE A 35 16.14 -16.87 -24.49
N LYS A 36 16.65 -15.79 -25.12
CA LYS A 36 16.45 -15.46 -26.55
C LYS A 36 15.00 -15.12 -26.95
N ILE A 37 14.11 -14.91 -25.99
CA ILE A 37 12.72 -14.48 -26.23
C ILE A 37 12.59 -13.00 -25.86
N ARG A 38 11.96 -12.22 -26.76
CA ARG A 38 11.67 -10.80 -26.58
C ARG A 38 10.49 -10.58 -25.63
N HIS A 39 10.65 -9.71 -24.65
CA HIS A 39 9.62 -9.31 -23.70
C HIS A 39 9.52 -7.78 -23.62
N GLU A 40 8.30 -7.27 -23.69
CA GLU A 40 7.99 -5.85 -23.42
C GLU A 40 8.27 -5.51 -21.96
N VAL A 41 8.94 -4.38 -21.72
CA VAL A 41 9.17 -3.86 -20.38
C VAL A 41 8.10 -2.83 -20.06
N ARG A 42 7.45 -3.00 -18.91
CA ARG A 42 6.51 -2.03 -18.35
C ARG A 42 7.04 -1.49 -17.04
N SER A 43 6.75 -0.22 -16.76
CA SER A 43 7.08 0.39 -15.48
C SER A 43 6.46 -0.41 -14.34
N TYR A 44 7.27 -0.70 -13.32
CA TYR A 44 6.76 -1.31 -12.11
C TYR A 44 6.23 -0.22 -11.19
N ILE A 45 4.91 -0.16 -11.08
CA ILE A 45 4.21 0.73 -10.18
C ILE A 45 3.95 -0.02 -8.86
N PRO A 46 4.68 0.28 -7.76
CA PRO A 46 4.44 -0.37 -6.48
C PRO A 46 3.09 0.08 -5.90
N LEU A 47 2.45 -0.81 -5.13
CA LEU A 47 1.30 -0.41 -4.32
C LEU A 47 1.74 0.66 -3.30
N PRO A 48 0.98 1.76 -3.16
CA PRO A 48 1.25 2.76 -2.14
C PRO A 48 1.33 2.14 -0.75
N ARG A 49 2.24 2.66 0.07
CA ARG A 49 2.38 2.25 1.46
C ARG A 49 1.43 3.07 2.33
N ILE A 50 0.80 2.43 3.32
CA ILE A 50 0.12 3.14 4.40
C ILE A 50 1.07 3.19 5.58
N CYS A 51 1.24 4.39 6.15
CA CYS A 51 2.04 4.57 7.35
C CYS A 51 1.32 4.00 8.57
N TYR A 52 1.92 3.08 9.32
CA TYR A 52 1.27 2.52 10.52
C TYR A 52 1.31 3.45 11.72
N ALA A 53 2.03 4.58 11.65
CA ALA A 53 2.04 5.60 12.70
C ALA A 53 0.95 6.67 12.50
N CYS A 54 0.81 7.22 11.29
CA CYS A 54 -0.13 8.33 11.01
C CYS A 54 -1.27 7.96 10.07
N HIS A 55 -1.27 6.73 9.52
CA HIS A 55 -2.29 6.15 8.63
C HIS A 55 -2.49 6.85 7.27
N ARG A 56 -1.60 7.78 6.93
CA ARG A 56 -1.58 8.42 5.61
C ARG A 56 -0.89 7.53 4.59
N VAL A 57 -1.34 7.64 3.34
CA VAL A 57 -0.71 6.97 2.20
C VAL A 57 0.60 7.67 1.82
N GLY A 58 1.56 6.90 1.28
CA GLY A 58 2.77 7.40 0.61
C GLY A 58 4.08 7.13 1.34
N HIS A 59 4.05 6.71 2.60
CA HIS A 59 5.28 6.43 3.36
C HIS A 59 5.10 5.31 4.39
N VAL A 60 6.23 4.79 4.88
CA VAL A 60 6.28 3.81 5.98
C VAL A 60 6.54 4.53 7.31
N SER A 61 6.23 3.87 8.43
CA SER A 61 6.39 4.47 9.76
C SER A 61 7.80 4.99 10.04
N ALA A 62 8.84 4.30 9.55
CA ALA A 62 10.24 4.72 9.72
C ALA A 62 10.57 6.06 9.05
N ALA A 63 9.79 6.49 8.06
CA ALA A 63 9.95 7.78 7.38
C ALA A 63 8.88 8.80 7.80
N CYS A 64 8.05 8.48 8.80
CA CYS A 64 6.98 9.35 9.26
C CYS A 64 7.54 10.56 10.00
N LYS A 65 7.15 11.76 9.55
CA LYS A 65 7.46 13.05 10.22
C LYS A 65 6.23 13.68 10.90
N SER A 66 5.09 13.01 10.84
CA SER A 66 3.83 13.47 11.45
C SER A 66 3.68 12.91 12.87
N THR A 67 2.82 13.56 13.68
CA THR A 67 2.36 12.98 14.94
C THR A 67 1.62 11.65 14.70
N PRO A 68 1.83 10.63 15.55
CA PRO A 68 1.08 9.39 15.50
C PRO A 68 -0.42 9.65 15.70
N ARG A 69 -1.27 8.92 14.97
CA ARG A 69 -2.72 9.09 14.99
C ARG A 69 -3.44 7.79 15.31
N CYS A 70 -4.63 7.91 15.86
CA CYS A 70 -5.54 6.78 16.02
C CYS A 70 -6.15 6.40 14.66
N LEU A 71 -6.21 5.10 14.36
CA LEU A 71 -6.92 4.57 13.17
C LEU A 71 -8.41 4.90 13.19
N HIS A 72 -9.00 4.94 14.38
CA HIS A 72 -10.44 5.05 14.54
C HIS A 72 -10.93 6.50 14.40
N CYS A 73 -10.44 7.40 15.26
CA CYS A 73 -10.88 8.81 15.27
C CYS A 73 -10.03 9.74 14.40
N GLY A 74 -8.84 9.31 13.94
CA GLY A 74 -7.92 10.15 13.17
C GLY A 74 -7.23 11.28 13.96
N ASN A 75 -7.54 11.43 15.24
CA ASN A 75 -6.85 12.34 16.18
C ASN A 75 -5.53 11.74 16.68
N ASP A 76 -4.86 12.41 17.62
CA ASP A 76 -3.61 11.92 18.19
C ASP A 76 -3.76 10.50 18.78
N LYS A 77 -2.68 9.72 18.68
CA LYS A 77 -2.67 8.34 19.16
C LYS A 77 -3.03 8.30 20.66
N HIS A 78 -4.01 7.49 21.00
CA HIS A 78 -4.40 7.23 22.39
C HIS A 78 -3.33 6.38 23.11
N ASN A 79 -3.32 6.43 24.43
CA ASN A 79 -2.51 5.53 25.25
C ASN A 79 -2.93 4.07 25.01
N GLU A 80 -1.99 3.14 25.13
CA GLU A 80 -2.22 1.72 24.77
C GLU A 80 -3.31 1.03 25.62
N ALA A 81 -3.56 1.56 26.83
CA ALA A 81 -4.63 1.08 27.72
C ALA A 81 -6.01 1.67 27.41
N SER A 82 -6.12 2.61 26.46
CA SER A 82 -7.35 3.35 26.18
C SER A 82 -7.98 2.91 24.86
N VAL A 83 -9.23 2.45 24.93
CA VAL A 83 -10.06 2.17 23.75
C VAL A 83 -10.54 3.49 23.16
N CYS A 84 -10.52 3.62 21.83
CA CYS A 84 -11.05 4.80 21.16
C CYS A 84 -12.58 4.82 21.28
N GLN A 85 -13.15 5.94 21.73
CA GLN A 85 -14.61 6.10 21.85
C GLN A 85 -15.33 5.98 20.49
N MET A 86 -14.64 6.31 19.38
CA MET A 86 -15.18 6.18 18.02
C MET A 86 -14.93 4.79 17.40
N GLN A 87 -14.56 3.77 18.19
CA GLN A 87 -14.31 2.43 17.66
C GLN A 87 -15.57 1.79 17.06
N ASP A 88 -16.73 2.06 17.66
CA ASP A 88 -18.04 1.53 17.23
C ASP A 88 -18.78 2.49 16.28
N GLU A 89 -18.20 3.64 15.98
CA GLU A 89 -18.80 4.62 15.06
C GLU A 89 -18.47 4.32 13.59
N ALA A 90 -19.19 4.99 12.69
CA ALA A 90 -18.91 4.92 11.26
C ALA A 90 -17.49 5.40 10.96
N SER A 91 -16.65 4.48 10.48
CA SER A 91 -15.26 4.74 10.13
C SER A 91 -15.14 5.84 9.07
N LYS A 92 -14.22 6.79 9.26
CA LYS A 92 -13.93 7.85 8.28
C LYS A 92 -12.46 7.84 7.87
N CYS A 93 -12.22 7.66 6.57
CA CYS A 93 -10.87 7.56 6.03
C CYS A 93 -10.17 8.92 6.06
N ILE A 94 -8.99 9.01 6.68
CA ILE A 94 -8.26 10.27 6.74
C ILE A 94 -7.73 10.72 5.36
N ASN A 95 -7.55 9.78 4.43
CA ASN A 95 -7.04 10.02 3.09
C ASN A 95 -8.16 10.59 2.21
N CYS A 96 -9.19 9.80 1.92
CA CYS A 96 -10.25 10.18 0.96
C CYS A 96 -11.55 10.70 1.59
N LYS A 97 -11.62 10.79 2.93
CA LYS A 97 -12.82 11.18 3.70
C LYS A 97 -14.06 10.29 3.54
N GLY A 98 -13.91 9.10 2.95
CA GLY A 98 -15.00 8.13 2.75
C GLY A 98 -15.28 7.26 3.98
N ASN A 99 -16.39 6.50 3.92
CA ASN A 99 -16.90 5.67 5.01
C ASN A 99 -16.19 4.30 5.09
N HIS A 100 -14.89 4.31 5.39
CA HIS A 100 -14.06 3.12 5.64
C HIS A 100 -12.84 3.52 6.48
N TRP A 101 -12.13 2.54 7.05
CA TRP A 101 -10.90 2.78 7.81
C TRP A 101 -9.75 3.23 6.89
N ALA A 102 -8.84 4.06 7.41
CA ALA A 102 -7.73 4.61 6.64
C ALA A 102 -6.76 3.55 6.04
N ASN A 103 -6.77 2.33 6.59
CA ASN A 103 -5.97 1.20 6.12
C ASN A 103 -6.70 0.26 5.16
N ASP A 104 -7.95 0.56 4.80
CA ASP A 104 -8.72 -0.25 3.87
C ASP A 104 -8.15 -0.15 2.44
N ARG A 105 -7.96 -1.32 1.81
CA ARG A 105 -7.47 -1.43 0.42
C ARG A 105 -8.52 -1.03 -0.62
N THR A 106 -9.76 -0.85 -0.22
CA THR A 106 -10.83 -0.33 -1.08
C THR A 106 -10.71 1.18 -1.31
N CYS A 107 -9.96 1.89 -0.45
CA CYS A 107 -9.78 3.33 -0.50
C CYS A 107 -9.30 3.80 -1.89
N PRO A 108 -9.96 4.80 -2.52
CA PRO A 108 -9.55 5.30 -3.82
C PRO A 108 -8.15 5.92 -3.78
N ASP A 109 -7.82 6.70 -2.75
CA ASP A 109 -6.49 7.32 -2.64
C ASP A 109 -5.37 6.29 -2.46
N TYR A 110 -5.67 5.14 -1.85
CA TYR A 110 -4.75 4.00 -1.77
C TYR A 110 -4.48 3.36 -3.15
N LYS A 111 -5.44 3.44 -4.09
CA LYS A 111 -5.29 2.91 -5.46
C LYS A 111 -4.63 3.93 -6.40
N THR A 112 -4.91 5.22 -6.22
CA THR A 112 -4.52 6.29 -7.16
C THR A 112 -3.11 6.83 -6.94
N THR A 113 -2.57 6.80 -5.71
CA THR A 113 -1.24 7.37 -5.38
C THR A 113 -0.04 6.59 -5.92
N SER A 114 -0.28 5.75 -6.92
CA SER A 114 0.73 5.00 -7.65
C SER A 114 1.32 5.79 -8.85
N HIS A 115 0.92 7.07 -9.02
CA HIS A 115 1.43 7.96 -10.05
C HIS A 115 2.36 9.02 -9.46
N CYS A 116 3.66 8.78 -9.59
CA CYS A 116 4.71 9.78 -9.77
C CYS A 116 5.75 9.15 -10.68
#